data_AF-A0A139TV58-F1
#
_entry.id   AF-A0A139TV58-F1
#
_cell.length_a   1.000
_cell.length_b   1.000
_cell.length_c   1.000
_cell.angle_alpha   90.00
_cell.angle_beta   90.00
_cell.angle_gamma   90.00
#
_symmetry.space_group_name_H-M   'P 1'
#
loop_
_entity.id
_entity.type
_entity.pdbx_description
1 polymer ?
#
loop_
_entity_poly.entity_id
_entity_poly.type
_entity_poly.pdbx_seq_one_letter_code
_entity_poly.pdbx_strand_id
1 'polypeptide(L)'
;MIMKPLSLIAICTFAASCANAELLETWTWGVSPQKGWYDANKTLAPGDDNLCWAASASNILNWWQDRYVIPSGTPTGEAVWTTFKDSFTDLGGNASYAFQWWLSGNYPPAGLEGWSQLKEGAAAGGYYRSIFSENQAFFLTSAYNATSYSASSQYILDRLNEGYGLTLSIGDTLGKTAHAITLWGVEYDDQTSLLTKMYLTDSDDLQYGYHSSNGMFEVACYTGEDGGLYFQTTEDGWYQREDREFFIKGVYGLSTDVGNALALIPEPGTATLSLAALLCLAWKRRRQAC
;
A
#
# COMPACT_ATOMS: atom_id res chain seq x y z
N MET A 1 -29.59 26.27 73.00
CA MET A 1 -28.85 26.62 71.76
C MET A 1 -28.02 25.40 71.38
N ILE A 2 -28.57 24.55 70.49
CA ILE A 2 -27.88 23.37 69.95
C ILE A 2 -28.04 23.47 68.43
N MET A 3 -26.96 23.84 67.74
CA MET A 3 -26.89 23.84 66.29
C MET A 3 -26.24 22.53 65.81
N LYS A 4 -26.94 21.81 64.92
CA LYS A 4 -26.39 20.67 64.17
C LYS A 4 -25.42 21.16 63.10
N PRO A 5 -24.35 20.43 62.77
CA PRO A 5 -23.55 20.74 61.59
C PRO A 5 -24.25 20.22 60.32
N LEU A 6 -24.27 21.06 59.28
CA LEU A 6 -24.73 20.72 57.94
C LEU A 6 -23.70 19.82 57.25
N SER A 7 -24.17 18.74 56.62
CA SER A 7 -23.39 17.91 55.71
C SER A 7 -23.04 18.68 54.44
N LEU A 8 -21.75 18.74 54.10
CA LEU A 8 -21.27 19.14 52.77
C LEU A 8 -21.57 17.99 51.79
N ILE A 9 -22.43 18.23 50.80
CA ILE A 9 -22.54 17.39 49.62
C ILE A 9 -21.49 17.90 48.62
N ALA A 10 -20.45 17.10 48.41
CA ALA A 10 -19.52 17.29 47.30
C ALA A 10 -20.21 16.87 46.01
N ILE A 11 -20.60 17.84 45.18
CA ILE A 11 -21.05 17.59 43.82
C ILE A 11 -19.79 17.38 42.97
N CYS A 12 -19.41 16.13 42.76
CA CYS A 12 -18.44 15.77 41.74
C CYS A 12 -19.13 15.89 40.37
N THR A 13 -18.93 17.01 39.69
CA THR A 13 -19.23 17.13 38.26
C THR A 13 -18.23 16.27 37.48
N PHE A 14 -18.65 15.06 37.09
CA PHE A 14 -18.00 14.34 36.00
C PHE A 14 -18.32 15.09 34.70
N ALA A 15 -17.34 15.84 34.19
CA ALA A 15 -17.37 16.28 32.80
C ALA A 15 -17.08 15.04 31.95
N ALA A 16 -18.13 14.41 31.40
CA ALA A 16 -17.96 13.49 30.28
C ALA A 16 -17.47 14.32 29.10
N SER A 17 -16.18 14.24 28.76
CA SER A 17 -15.68 14.77 27.50
C SER A 17 -16.26 13.91 26.39
N CYS A 18 -17.24 14.42 25.67
CA CYS A 18 -17.59 13.91 24.36
C CYS A 18 -16.41 14.26 23.44
N ALA A 19 -15.40 13.39 23.36
CA ALA A 19 -14.39 13.54 22.33
C ALA A 19 -15.11 13.37 20.98
N ASN A 20 -15.01 14.36 20.10
CA ASN A 20 -15.46 14.19 18.72
C ASN A 20 -14.48 13.24 18.03
N ALA A 21 -14.97 12.35 17.15
CA ALA A 21 -14.09 11.54 16.33
C ALA A 21 -13.27 12.44 15.40
N GLU A 22 -11.97 12.18 15.32
CA GLU A 22 -11.05 12.82 14.38
C GLU A 22 -10.75 11.85 13.24
N LEU A 23 -10.69 12.40 12.01
CA LEU A 23 -10.24 11.64 10.85
C LEU A 23 -8.72 11.78 10.75
N LEU A 24 -8.03 10.66 10.79
CA LEU A 24 -6.59 10.56 10.70
C LEU A 24 -6.18 9.91 9.38
N GLU A 25 -5.00 10.26 8.88
CA GLU A 25 -4.41 9.61 7.73
C GLU A 25 -3.16 8.83 8.12
N THR A 26 -3.06 7.60 7.63
CA THR A 26 -1.84 6.79 7.69
C THR A 26 -1.42 6.43 6.28
N TRP A 27 -0.15 6.70 5.98
CA TRP A 27 0.45 6.45 4.67
C TRP A 27 1.50 5.35 4.78
N THR A 28 1.64 4.57 3.72
CA THR A 28 2.80 3.69 3.52
C THR A 28 4.06 4.53 3.77
N TRP A 29 5.03 4.00 4.54
CA TRP A 29 6.19 4.78 4.99
C TRP A 29 6.81 5.56 3.83
N GLY A 30 7.05 6.87 3.98
CA GLY A 30 7.69 7.72 2.97
C GLY A 30 6.79 8.14 1.79
N VAL A 31 5.52 7.73 1.78
CA VAL A 31 4.53 8.11 0.77
C VAL A 31 3.69 9.31 1.23
N SER A 32 3.23 10.10 0.27
CA SER A 32 2.30 11.22 0.43
C SER A 32 1.44 11.33 -0.82
N PRO A 33 0.36 12.15 -0.84
CA PRO A 33 -0.46 12.26 -2.03
C PRO A 33 0.29 12.68 -3.30
N GLN A 34 1.42 13.41 -3.16
CA GLN A 34 2.16 13.95 -4.31
C GLN A 34 3.38 13.12 -4.74
N LYS A 35 3.89 12.20 -3.91
CA LYS A 35 5.15 11.48 -4.19
C LYS A 35 5.36 10.25 -3.33
N GLY A 36 6.33 9.43 -3.74
CA GLY A 36 6.84 8.28 -3.01
C GLY A 36 6.13 6.96 -3.35
N TRP A 37 5.11 7.03 -4.21
CA TRP A 37 4.32 5.91 -4.70
C TRP A 37 4.65 5.61 -6.17
N TYR A 38 4.25 4.41 -6.62
CA TYR A 38 4.48 3.91 -7.97
C TYR A 38 3.16 3.51 -8.64
N ASP A 39 3.15 3.55 -9.97
CA ASP A 39 1.98 3.18 -10.76
C ASP A 39 2.37 2.46 -12.05
N ALA A 40 2.73 1.18 -11.87
CA ALA A 40 3.02 0.26 -12.95
C ALA A 40 1.73 -0.01 -13.73
N ASN A 41 1.74 0.40 -14.98
CA ASN A 41 0.61 0.29 -15.88
C ASN A 41 0.75 -0.88 -16.84
N LYS A 42 -0.34 -1.62 -17.05
CA LYS A 42 -0.43 -2.59 -18.13
C LYS A 42 -0.37 -1.88 -19.47
N THR A 43 0.09 -2.61 -20.47
CA THR A 43 0.06 -2.13 -21.84
C THR A 43 -1.33 -2.36 -22.43
N LEU A 44 -1.71 -1.54 -23.41
CA LEU A 44 -2.92 -1.80 -24.20
C LEU A 44 -2.72 -2.93 -25.23
N ALA A 45 -1.67 -3.73 -25.08
CA ALA A 45 -1.24 -4.77 -25.99
C ALA A 45 -1.38 -6.14 -25.31
N PRO A 46 -1.67 -7.21 -26.07
CA PRO A 46 -1.82 -8.54 -25.50
C PRO A 46 -0.57 -9.00 -24.75
N GLY A 47 -0.76 -9.72 -23.64
CA GLY A 47 0.31 -10.40 -22.91
C GLY A 47 0.54 -9.93 -21.49
N ASP A 48 -0.15 -8.89 -21.02
CA ASP A 48 -0.20 -8.49 -19.61
C ASP A 48 -1.62 -8.25 -19.06
N ASP A 49 -2.66 -8.66 -19.81
CA ASP A 49 -4.07 -8.40 -19.51
C ASP A 49 -4.47 -8.89 -18.10
N ASN A 50 -3.91 -10.02 -17.66
CA ASN A 50 -4.22 -10.66 -16.38
C ASN A 50 -3.11 -10.52 -15.33
N LEU A 51 -2.12 -9.65 -15.57
CA LEU A 51 -0.94 -9.49 -14.72
C LEU A 51 -1.05 -8.36 -13.67
N CYS A 52 -2.27 -7.93 -13.30
CA CYS A 52 -2.48 -6.89 -12.28
C CYS A 52 -1.85 -7.23 -10.93
N TRP A 53 -1.81 -8.52 -10.56
CA TRP A 53 -1.14 -9.02 -9.36
C TRP A 53 0.38 -8.76 -9.38
N ALA A 54 0.99 -8.80 -10.56
CA ALA A 54 2.41 -8.56 -10.74
C ALA A 54 2.72 -7.07 -10.91
N ALA A 55 1.84 -6.30 -11.54
CA ALA A 55 1.94 -4.84 -11.61
C ALA A 55 1.85 -4.21 -10.21
N SER A 56 0.85 -4.59 -9.43
CA SER A 56 0.69 -4.14 -8.04
C SER A 56 1.85 -4.57 -7.14
N ALA A 57 2.40 -5.77 -7.33
CA ALA A 57 3.61 -6.21 -6.64
C ALA A 57 4.85 -5.40 -7.07
N SER A 58 4.97 -5.05 -8.35
CA SER A 58 6.08 -4.23 -8.89
C SER A 58 6.11 -2.86 -8.24
N ASN A 59 4.95 -2.26 -7.98
CA ASN A 59 4.82 -1.01 -7.25
C ASN A 59 5.40 -1.10 -5.83
N ILE A 60 4.99 -2.12 -5.07
CA ILE A 60 5.49 -2.34 -3.71
C ILE A 60 6.96 -2.72 -3.70
N LEU A 61 7.45 -3.49 -4.67
CA LEU A 61 8.87 -3.83 -4.77
C LEU A 61 9.71 -2.60 -5.08
N ASN A 62 9.29 -1.73 -6.00
CA ASN A 62 9.99 -0.48 -6.28
C ASN A 62 10.05 0.42 -5.04
N TRP A 63 8.91 0.63 -4.39
CA TRP A 63 8.86 1.33 -3.11
C TRP A 63 9.80 0.69 -2.08
N TRP A 64 9.75 -0.61 -1.90
CA TRP A 64 10.57 -1.29 -0.91
C TRP A 64 12.07 -1.14 -1.21
N GLN A 65 12.47 -1.24 -2.49
CA GLN A 65 13.87 -1.12 -2.92
C GLN A 65 14.45 0.27 -2.72
N ASP A 66 13.64 1.33 -2.81
CA ASP A 66 14.09 2.70 -2.53
C ASP A 66 14.58 2.92 -1.10
N ARG A 67 14.24 2.01 -0.17
CA ARG A 67 14.67 2.09 1.24
C ARG A 67 16.03 1.49 1.49
N TYR A 68 16.56 0.65 0.61
CA TYR A 68 17.72 -0.19 0.93
C TYR A 68 18.83 -0.13 -0.12
N VAL A 69 20.06 -0.34 0.32
CA VAL A 69 21.15 -0.72 -0.57
C VAL A 69 20.91 -2.16 -1.01
N ILE A 70 20.52 -2.34 -2.27
CA ILE A 70 20.10 -3.63 -2.83
C ILE A 70 21.25 -4.41 -3.47
N PRO A 71 21.11 -5.75 -3.66
CA PRO A 71 22.11 -6.55 -4.37
C PRO A 71 22.36 -6.05 -5.81
N SER A 72 23.63 -6.05 -6.22
CA SER A 72 24.02 -5.67 -7.58
C SER A 72 23.33 -6.53 -8.64
N GLY A 73 22.81 -5.89 -9.68
CA GLY A 73 22.09 -6.56 -10.77
C GLY A 73 20.61 -6.83 -10.50
N THR A 74 20.10 -6.42 -9.34
CA THR A 74 18.65 -6.43 -9.06
C THR A 74 17.94 -5.39 -9.95
N PRO A 75 16.88 -5.75 -10.69
CA PRO A 75 16.12 -4.76 -11.46
C PRO A 75 15.43 -3.73 -10.57
N THR A 76 15.34 -2.49 -11.05
CA THR A 76 14.74 -1.34 -10.34
C THR A 76 13.91 -0.47 -11.27
N GLY A 77 12.97 0.30 -10.71
CA GLY A 77 12.09 1.18 -11.48
C GLY A 77 11.23 0.40 -12.46
N GLU A 78 11.13 0.88 -13.70
CA GLU A 78 10.36 0.23 -14.76
C GLU A 78 10.82 -1.21 -15.03
N ALA A 79 12.11 -1.51 -14.81
CA ALA A 79 12.65 -2.85 -15.06
C ALA A 79 12.04 -3.92 -14.14
N VAL A 80 11.50 -3.56 -12.98
CA VAL A 80 10.76 -4.50 -12.12
C VAL A 80 9.52 -5.01 -12.84
N TRP A 81 8.70 -4.09 -13.36
CA TRP A 81 7.49 -4.44 -14.09
C TRP A 81 7.80 -5.22 -15.37
N THR A 82 8.76 -4.75 -16.16
CA THR A 82 9.19 -5.45 -17.38
C THR A 82 9.66 -6.87 -17.09
N THR A 83 10.40 -7.09 -15.99
CA THR A 83 10.83 -8.42 -15.57
C THR A 83 9.65 -9.36 -15.33
N PHE A 84 8.59 -8.90 -14.65
CA PHE A 84 7.40 -9.72 -14.45
C PHE A 84 6.68 -10.05 -15.76
N LYS A 85 6.44 -9.04 -16.61
CA LYS A 85 5.80 -9.24 -17.93
C LYS A 85 6.54 -10.26 -18.78
N ASP A 86 7.86 -10.15 -18.84
CA ASP A 86 8.70 -11.03 -19.64
C ASP A 86 8.83 -12.43 -19.04
N SER A 87 8.63 -12.56 -17.72
CA SER A 87 8.81 -13.84 -17.02
C SER A 87 7.54 -14.68 -16.94
N PHE A 88 6.35 -14.08 -16.86
CA PHE A 88 5.11 -14.78 -16.53
C PHE A 88 4.12 -14.87 -17.69
N THR A 89 3.41 -15.98 -17.79
CA THR A 89 2.28 -16.15 -18.72
C THR A 89 1.11 -15.28 -18.31
N ASP A 90 0.33 -14.84 -19.30
CA ASP A 90 -0.80 -13.93 -19.11
C ASP A 90 -2.02 -14.63 -18.48
N LEU A 91 -1.93 -14.88 -17.17
CA LEU A 91 -2.97 -15.48 -16.33
C LEU A 91 -2.95 -14.82 -14.94
N GLY A 92 -4.01 -15.06 -14.17
CA GLY A 92 -4.13 -14.58 -12.81
C GLY A 92 -3.06 -15.16 -11.86
N GLY A 93 -2.77 -14.41 -10.81
CA GLY A 93 -1.79 -14.76 -9.79
C GLY A 93 -2.05 -14.00 -8.48
N ASN A 94 -1.05 -13.96 -7.60
CA ASN A 94 -1.16 -13.35 -6.27
C ASN A 94 0.11 -12.57 -5.93
N ALA A 95 -0.04 -11.35 -5.43
CA ALA A 95 1.08 -10.48 -5.07
C ALA A 95 2.03 -11.12 -4.03
N SER A 96 1.52 -11.93 -3.10
CA SER A 96 2.38 -12.65 -2.13
C SER A 96 3.36 -13.59 -2.83
N TYR A 97 2.92 -14.28 -3.89
CA TYR A 97 3.79 -15.17 -4.66
C TYR A 97 4.74 -14.39 -5.57
N ALA A 98 4.33 -13.20 -6.05
CA ALA A 98 5.24 -12.27 -6.73
C ALA A 98 6.39 -11.86 -5.80
N PHE A 99 6.09 -11.48 -4.56
CA PHE A 99 7.11 -11.11 -3.57
C PHE A 99 8.05 -12.28 -3.26
N GLN A 100 7.50 -13.48 -3.01
CA GLN A 100 8.30 -14.67 -2.73
C GLN A 100 9.23 -15.03 -3.89
N TRP A 101 8.72 -14.99 -5.13
CA TRP A 101 9.52 -15.27 -6.32
C TRP A 101 10.61 -14.20 -6.51
N TRP A 102 10.28 -12.93 -6.32
CA TRP A 102 11.26 -11.84 -6.44
C TRP A 102 12.41 -12.00 -5.44
N LEU A 103 12.07 -12.24 -4.17
CA LEU A 103 13.06 -12.31 -3.09
C LEU A 103 13.89 -13.60 -3.14
N SER A 104 13.25 -14.76 -3.34
CA SER A 104 13.87 -16.07 -3.15
C SER A 104 14.02 -16.91 -4.43
N GLY A 105 13.23 -16.61 -5.46
CA GLY A 105 13.12 -17.42 -6.68
C GLY A 105 12.10 -18.55 -6.55
N ASN A 106 11.60 -18.81 -5.35
CA ASN A 106 10.53 -19.77 -5.14
C ASN A 106 9.19 -19.18 -5.60
N TYR A 107 8.51 -19.89 -6.50
CA TYR A 107 7.17 -19.55 -6.96
C TYR A 107 6.22 -20.72 -6.65
N PRO A 108 5.51 -20.70 -5.50
CA PRO A 108 4.71 -21.83 -5.04
C PRO A 108 3.65 -22.36 -6.03
N PRO A 109 2.99 -21.53 -6.85
CA PRO A 109 2.00 -22.02 -7.84
C PRO A 109 2.58 -22.66 -9.10
N ALA A 110 3.90 -22.89 -9.17
CA ALA A 110 4.53 -23.52 -10.32
C ALA A 110 3.91 -24.91 -10.61
N GLY A 111 3.44 -25.09 -11.85
CA GLY A 111 2.78 -26.31 -12.32
C GLY A 111 1.31 -26.47 -11.94
N LEU A 112 0.71 -25.52 -11.20
CA LEU A 112 -0.72 -25.54 -10.88
C LEU A 112 -1.56 -24.96 -12.02
N GLU A 113 -2.53 -25.73 -12.51
CA GLU A 113 -3.47 -25.27 -13.53
C GLU A 113 -4.27 -24.04 -13.05
N GLY A 114 -4.50 -23.09 -13.97
CA GLY A 114 -5.25 -21.86 -13.69
C GLY A 114 -4.43 -20.74 -13.05
N TRP A 115 -3.16 -20.97 -12.74
CA TRP A 115 -2.23 -19.96 -12.24
C TRP A 115 -1.27 -19.52 -13.33
N SER A 116 -0.86 -18.25 -13.31
CA SER A 116 0.27 -17.76 -14.09
C SER A 116 1.51 -18.61 -13.84
N GLN A 117 2.24 -18.91 -14.90
CA GLN A 117 3.41 -19.77 -14.91
C GLN A 117 4.62 -19.01 -15.43
N LEU A 118 5.82 -19.42 -15.01
CA LEU A 118 7.05 -18.93 -15.61
C LEU A 118 7.14 -19.41 -17.06
N LYS A 119 7.46 -18.49 -17.97
CA LYS A 119 7.76 -18.79 -19.38
C LYS A 119 9.08 -19.56 -19.48
N GLU A 120 9.22 -20.33 -20.54
CA GLU A 120 10.49 -20.98 -20.85
C GLU A 120 11.59 -19.92 -21.06
N GLY A 121 12.74 -20.10 -20.39
CA GLY A 121 13.85 -19.14 -20.46
C GLY A 121 13.64 -17.83 -19.67
N ALA A 122 12.56 -17.72 -18.89
CA ALA A 122 12.30 -16.58 -18.02
C ALA A 122 13.41 -16.34 -16.99
N ALA A 123 13.43 -15.12 -16.41
CA ALA A 123 14.27 -14.85 -15.26
C ALA A 123 13.91 -15.82 -14.11
N ALA A 124 14.90 -16.20 -13.31
CA ALA A 124 14.70 -17.11 -12.19
C ALA A 124 14.13 -16.42 -10.93
N GLY A 125 13.99 -15.09 -10.93
CA GLY A 125 13.72 -14.32 -9.73
C GLY A 125 14.89 -14.43 -8.73
N GLY A 126 14.57 -14.41 -7.44
CA GLY A 126 15.54 -14.69 -6.37
C GLY A 126 16.66 -13.67 -6.26
N TYR A 127 16.36 -12.40 -6.51
CA TYR A 127 17.35 -11.31 -6.50
C TYR A 127 17.97 -11.08 -5.12
N TYR A 128 17.29 -11.53 -4.06
CA TYR A 128 17.72 -11.40 -2.67
C TYR A 128 18.11 -12.75 -2.04
N ARG A 129 18.22 -13.83 -2.82
CA ARG A 129 18.50 -15.19 -2.29
C ARG A 129 19.84 -15.32 -1.58
N SER A 130 20.78 -14.41 -1.85
CA SER A 130 22.07 -14.34 -1.15
C SER A 130 21.96 -13.72 0.25
N ILE A 131 20.81 -13.11 0.58
CA ILE A 131 20.53 -12.37 1.81
C ILE A 131 19.42 -13.05 2.60
N PHE A 132 18.32 -13.41 1.94
CA PHE A 132 17.18 -14.09 2.54
C PHE A 132 17.12 -15.54 2.05
N SER A 133 17.03 -16.48 3.00
CA SER A 133 16.52 -17.82 2.70
C SER A 133 15.06 -17.76 2.24
N GLU A 134 14.57 -18.81 1.59
CA GLU A 134 13.16 -18.92 1.17
C GLU A 134 12.19 -18.70 2.35
N ASN A 135 12.49 -19.26 3.53
CA ASN A 135 11.68 -19.05 4.72
C ASN A 135 11.68 -17.59 5.19
N GLN A 136 12.83 -16.91 5.15
CA GLN A 136 12.90 -15.49 5.50
C GLN A 136 12.12 -14.63 4.50
N ALA A 137 12.23 -14.92 3.19
CA ALA A 137 11.46 -14.24 2.18
C ALA A 137 9.94 -14.42 2.39
N PHE A 138 9.51 -15.64 2.76
CA PHE A 138 8.12 -15.89 3.14
C PHE A 138 7.68 -15.07 4.36
N PHE A 139 8.50 -15.00 5.43
CA PHE A 139 8.17 -14.23 6.63
C PHE A 139 8.10 -12.71 6.41
N LEU A 140 8.77 -12.19 5.38
CA LEU A 140 8.61 -10.80 4.96
C LEU A 140 7.26 -10.53 4.29
N THR A 141 6.55 -11.56 3.85
CA THR A 141 5.23 -11.42 3.24
C THR A 141 4.11 -11.60 4.23
N SER A 142 2.99 -10.91 4.02
CA SER A 142 1.75 -11.13 4.74
C SER A 142 0.61 -11.40 3.77
N ALA A 143 -0.34 -12.22 4.19
CA ALA A 143 -1.55 -12.49 3.43
C ALA A 143 -2.74 -12.58 4.39
N TYR A 144 -3.84 -11.92 4.03
CA TYR A 144 -5.07 -11.91 4.79
C TYR A 144 -6.26 -11.96 3.84
N ASN A 145 -7.20 -12.86 4.14
CA ASN A 145 -8.49 -12.88 3.46
C ASN A 145 -9.43 -11.94 4.20
N ALA A 146 -9.99 -10.96 3.48
CA ALA A 146 -10.89 -9.98 4.06
C ALA A 146 -12.17 -10.65 4.56
N THR A 147 -12.69 -10.20 5.70
CA THR A 147 -13.86 -10.80 6.35
C THR A 147 -14.96 -9.79 6.59
N SER A 148 -14.78 -8.88 7.54
CA SER A 148 -15.70 -7.78 7.83
C SER A 148 -15.03 -6.44 7.57
N TYR A 149 -15.84 -5.38 7.46
CA TYR A 149 -15.34 -4.03 7.35
C TYR A 149 -14.38 -3.66 8.50
N SER A 150 -14.77 -3.96 9.75
CA SER A 150 -13.94 -3.67 10.92
C SER A 150 -12.64 -4.46 10.96
N ALA A 151 -12.70 -5.78 10.72
CA ALA A 151 -11.50 -6.62 10.75
C ALA A 151 -10.53 -6.28 9.61
N SER A 152 -11.06 -5.97 8.43
CA SER A 152 -10.25 -5.59 7.27
C SER A 152 -9.63 -4.20 7.47
N SER A 153 -10.38 -3.25 8.02
CA SER A 153 -9.87 -1.91 8.37
C SER A 153 -8.72 -2.00 9.36
N GLN A 154 -8.92 -2.75 10.45
CA GLN A 154 -7.87 -2.94 11.47
C GLN A 154 -6.63 -3.61 10.89
N TYR A 155 -6.81 -4.68 10.09
CA TYR A 155 -5.67 -5.38 9.50
C TYR A 155 -4.84 -4.46 8.60
N ILE A 156 -5.49 -3.63 7.77
CA ILE A 156 -4.81 -2.67 6.89
C ILE A 156 -4.04 -1.64 7.74
N LEU A 157 -4.69 -1.05 8.76
CA LEU A 157 -4.05 -0.06 9.64
C LEU A 157 -2.84 -0.65 10.37
N ASP A 158 -2.98 -1.85 10.93
CA ASP A 158 -1.88 -2.53 11.65
C ASP A 158 -0.68 -2.74 10.73
N ARG A 159 -0.91 -3.26 9.52
CA ARG A 159 0.18 -3.53 8.58
C ARG A 159 0.88 -2.25 8.11
N LEU A 160 0.12 -1.18 7.84
CA LEU A 160 0.73 0.12 7.49
C LEU A 160 1.59 0.66 8.65
N ASN A 161 1.09 0.59 9.89
CA ASN A 161 1.81 1.01 11.09
C ASN A 161 3.06 0.17 11.38
N GLU A 162 3.04 -1.12 10.99
CA GLU A 162 4.18 -2.02 11.07
C GLU A 162 5.18 -1.88 9.91
N GLY A 163 4.94 -0.93 8.98
CA GLY A 163 5.86 -0.65 7.88
C GLY A 163 5.70 -1.56 6.67
N TYR A 164 4.54 -2.19 6.48
CA TYR A 164 4.28 -2.96 5.27
C TYR A 164 3.88 -2.04 4.10
N GLY A 165 4.39 -2.36 2.91
CA GLY A 165 3.77 -1.94 1.66
C GLY A 165 2.68 -2.92 1.27
N LEU A 166 1.52 -2.44 0.81
CA LEU A 166 0.31 -3.25 0.66
C LEU A 166 -0.25 -3.29 -0.77
N THR A 167 -0.72 -4.47 -1.16
CA THR A 167 -1.58 -4.68 -2.32
C THR A 167 -2.92 -5.25 -1.84
N LEU A 168 -3.98 -4.96 -2.59
CA LEU A 168 -5.32 -5.44 -2.30
C LEU A 168 -5.78 -6.32 -3.45
N SER A 169 -6.37 -7.46 -3.15
CA SER A 169 -7.24 -8.14 -4.11
C SER A 169 -8.66 -7.67 -3.90
N ILE A 170 -9.33 -7.35 -5.00
CA ILE A 170 -10.70 -6.84 -5.00
C ILE A 170 -11.63 -7.76 -5.78
N GLY A 171 -12.90 -7.72 -5.39
CA GLY A 171 -14.03 -8.37 -6.02
C GLY A 171 -15.05 -7.36 -6.53
N ASP A 172 -15.97 -7.82 -7.37
CA ASP A 172 -17.21 -7.10 -7.67
C ASP A 172 -18.44 -7.97 -7.39
N THR A 173 -19.59 -7.31 -7.15
CA THR A 173 -20.86 -8.00 -6.82
C THR A 173 -21.45 -8.80 -7.98
N LEU A 174 -20.90 -8.69 -9.19
CA LEU A 174 -21.26 -9.53 -10.34
C LEU A 174 -20.42 -10.81 -10.43
N GLY A 175 -19.45 -10.99 -9.52
CA GLY A 175 -18.55 -12.15 -9.49
C GLY A 175 -17.58 -12.20 -10.67
N LYS A 176 -17.37 -11.07 -11.37
CA LYS A 176 -16.60 -11.02 -12.62
C LYS A 176 -15.14 -10.67 -12.43
N THR A 177 -14.77 -10.11 -11.28
CA THR A 177 -13.46 -9.47 -11.12
C THR A 177 -12.69 -10.12 -9.97
N ALA A 178 -11.58 -10.79 -10.28
CA ALA A 178 -10.48 -11.00 -9.33
C ALA A 178 -9.36 -10.09 -9.80
N HIS A 179 -9.30 -8.87 -9.24
CA HIS A 179 -8.33 -7.84 -9.62
C HIS A 179 -7.39 -7.52 -8.47
N ALA A 180 -6.23 -6.94 -8.77
CA ALA A 180 -5.23 -6.57 -7.78
C ALA A 180 -4.75 -5.14 -8.00
N ILE A 181 -4.72 -4.36 -6.92
CA ILE A 181 -4.39 -2.94 -6.91
C ILE A 181 -3.40 -2.63 -5.79
N THR A 182 -2.73 -1.47 -5.85
CA THR A 182 -1.77 -1.06 -4.81
C THR A 182 -2.40 -0.06 -3.86
N LEU A 183 -2.21 -0.24 -2.54
CA LEU A 183 -2.67 0.67 -1.49
C LEU A 183 -1.50 1.49 -0.96
N TRP A 184 -1.66 2.81 -0.96
CA TRP A 184 -0.62 3.77 -0.56
C TRP A 184 -0.90 4.50 0.75
N GLY A 185 -2.17 4.60 1.12
CA GLY A 185 -2.56 5.23 2.37
C GLY A 185 -4.04 5.05 2.62
N VAL A 186 -4.47 5.46 3.80
CA VAL A 186 -5.85 5.39 4.26
C VAL A 186 -6.20 6.61 5.12
N GLU A 187 -7.45 7.03 5.07
CA GLU A 187 -8.08 7.88 6.09
C GLU A 187 -8.94 6.99 6.98
N TYR A 188 -8.98 7.22 8.29
CA TYR A 188 -9.76 6.43 9.23
C TYR A 188 -10.29 7.26 10.40
N ASP A 189 -11.39 6.80 10.98
CA ASP A 189 -11.96 7.33 12.21
C ASP A 189 -11.17 6.83 13.43
N ASP A 190 -10.63 7.75 14.23
CA ASP A 190 -9.71 7.43 15.33
C ASP A 190 -10.37 6.72 16.53
N GLN A 191 -11.70 6.77 16.64
CA GLN A 191 -12.45 6.12 17.71
C GLN A 191 -12.82 4.68 17.35
N THR A 192 -13.11 4.43 16.07
CA THR A 192 -13.61 3.14 15.58
C THR A 192 -12.57 2.35 14.80
N SER A 193 -11.49 2.98 14.36
CA SER A 193 -10.48 2.44 13.44
C SER A 193 -11.07 1.97 12.10
N LEU A 194 -12.26 2.44 11.73
CA LEU A 194 -12.86 2.16 10.44
C LEU A 194 -12.26 3.09 9.38
N LEU A 195 -11.82 2.51 8.27
CA LEU A 195 -11.28 3.28 7.15
C LEU A 195 -12.40 4.10 6.51
N THR A 196 -12.25 5.41 6.37
CA THR A 196 -13.20 6.25 5.64
C THR A 196 -12.78 6.46 4.19
N LYS A 197 -11.47 6.40 3.89
CA LYS A 197 -10.94 6.47 2.53
C LYS A 197 -9.71 5.58 2.33
N MET A 198 -9.46 5.23 1.08
CA MET A 198 -8.20 4.63 0.64
C MET A 198 -7.61 5.42 -0.53
N TYR A 199 -6.28 5.40 -0.62
CA TYR A 199 -5.51 6.01 -1.70
C TYR A 199 -4.76 4.92 -2.46
N LEU A 200 -5.04 4.78 -3.75
CA LEU A 200 -4.67 3.58 -4.52
C LEU A 200 -4.23 3.86 -5.95
N THR A 201 -3.40 2.97 -6.50
CA THR A 201 -3.06 2.94 -7.93
C THR A 201 -3.53 1.62 -8.55
N ASP A 202 -3.94 1.67 -9.81
CA ASP A 202 -4.54 0.54 -10.54
C ASP A 202 -3.91 0.45 -11.92
N SER A 203 -3.28 -0.68 -12.23
CA SER A 203 -2.58 -0.91 -13.49
C SER A 203 -3.44 -0.83 -14.75
N ASP A 204 -4.77 -0.83 -14.59
CA ASP A 204 -5.75 -0.87 -15.68
C ASP A 204 -6.33 0.53 -15.97
N ASP A 205 -5.95 1.55 -15.20
CA ASP A 205 -6.50 2.89 -15.35
C ASP A 205 -6.21 3.49 -16.75
N LEU A 206 -5.03 3.27 -17.33
CA LEU A 206 -4.62 3.71 -18.69
C LEU A 206 -5.49 3.14 -19.79
N GLN A 207 -6.07 1.97 -19.58
CA GLN A 207 -6.87 1.30 -20.60
C GLN A 207 -8.22 1.95 -20.85
N TYR A 208 -8.76 2.68 -19.87
CA TYR A 208 -10.15 3.16 -19.93
C TYR A 208 -10.29 4.68 -19.85
N GLY A 209 -9.18 5.42 -19.86
CA GLY A 209 -9.18 6.89 -19.86
C GLY A 209 -9.62 7.52 -18.54
N TYR A 210 -9.76 6.72 -17.48
CA TYR A 210 -10.05 7.18 -16.12
C TYR A 210 -8.74 7.33 -15.35
N HIS A 211 -7.98 8.37 -15.69
CA HIS A 211 -6.77 8.75 -14.94
C HIS A 211 -7.16 9.79 -13.93
N SER A 212 -6.82 9.58 -12.66
CA SER A 212 -6.68 10.76 -11.82
C SER A 212 -5.54 11.61 -12.40
N SER A 213 -5.66 12.94 -12.35
CA SER A 213 -4.65 13.84 -12.92
C SER A 213 -3.21 13.61 -12.41
N ASN A 214 -3.09 12.90 -11.28
CA ASN A 214 -1.84 12.56 -10.63
C ASN A 214 -1.52 11.06 -10.66
N GLY A 215 -2.37 10.15 -11.18
CA GLY A 215 -2.16 8.69 -11.20
C GLY A 215 -2.67 7.90 -9.98
N MET A 216 -2.92 8.55 -8.84
CA MET A 216 -3.50 7.92 -7.65
C MET A 216 -4.99 8.25 -7.46
N PHE A 217 -5.81 7.26 -7.15
CA PHE A 217 -7.24 7.40 -6.88
C PHE A 217 -7.52 7.60 -5.40
N GLU A 218 -8.56 8.38 -5.12
CA GLU A 218 -9.18 8.50 -3.80
C GLU A 218 -10.52 7.77 -3.85
N VAL A 219 -10.72 6.81 -2.95
CA VAL A 219 -11.97 6.07 -2.83
C VAL A 219 -12.54 6.18 -1.43
N ALA A 220 -13.85 6.38 -1.34
CA ALA A 220 -14.58 6.35 -0.08
C ALA A 220 -14.89 4.90 0.31
N CYS A 221 -14.72 4.59 1.59
CA CYS A 221 -14.97 3.27 2.16
C CYS A 221 -16.32 3.21 2.88
N TYR A 222 -17.00 2.08 2.79
CA TYR A 222 -18.28 1.85 3.44
C TYR A 222 -18.53 0.37 3.70
N THR A 223 -19.52 0.08 4.55
CA THR A 223 -19.96 -1.28 4.84
C THR A 223 -20.90 -1.78 3.74
N GLY A 224 -20.57 -2.91 3.10
CA GLY A 224 -21.50 -3.58 2.19
C GLY A 224 -22.66 -4.26 2.91
N GLU A 225 -23.67 -4.71 2.15
CA GLU A 225 -24.83 -5.43 2.70
C GLU A 225 -24.43 -6.73 3.43
N ASP A 226 -23.32 -7.35 3.02
CA ASP A 226 -22.76 -8.55 3.64
C ASP A 226 -21.87 -8.26 4.87
N GLY A 227 -21.68 -6.98 5.22
CA GLY A 227 -20.81 -6.52 6.30
C GLY A 227 -19.33 -6.38 5.92
N GLY A 228 -18.97 -6.59 4.64
CA GLY A 228 -17.61 -6.45 4.12
C GLY A 228 -17.15 -5.00 3.96
N LEU A 229 -15.85 -4.82 3.69
CA LEU A 229 -15.26 -3.53 3.34
C LEU A 229 -15.45 -3.27 1.83
N TYR A 230 -16.32 -2.30 1.52
CA TYR A 230 -16.63 -1.85 0.17
C TYR A 230 -16.03 -0.48 -0.08
N PHE A 231 -15.86 -0.12 -1.36
CA PHE A 231 -15.33 1.18 -1.74
C PHE A 231 -15.82 1.64 -3.11
N GLN A 232 -15.80 2.95 -3.32
CA GLN A 232 -16.13 3.60 -4.59
C GLN A 232 -15.33 4.90 -4.74
N THR A 233 -15.13 5.38 -5.96
CA THR A 233 -14.49 6.69 -6.18
C THR A 233 -15.31 7.82 -5.53
N THR A 234 -14.63 8.85 -5.04
CA THR A 234 -15.28 10.01 -4.38
C THR A 234 -16.01 10.93 -5.36
N GLU A 235 -15.69 10.83 -6.64
CA GLU A 235 -16.35 11.50 -7.77
C GLU A 235 -16.68 10.46 -8.85
N ASP A 236 -17.47 10.84 -9.86
CA ASP A 236 -17.80 9.98 -11.01
C ASP A 236 -16.51 9.39 -11.60
N GLY A 237 -16.31 8.08 -11.43
CA GLY A 237 -15.00 7.49 -11.64
C GLY A 237 -15.03 5.97 -11.78
N TRP A 238 -13.82 5.39 -11.93
CA TRP A 238 -13.62 3.99 -12.31
C TRP A 238 -14.34 2.99 -11.39
N TYR A 239 -14.32 3.23 -10.07
CA TYR A 239 -14.94 2.37 -9.06
C TYR A 239 -16.36 2.79 -8.68
N GLN A 240 -17.02 3.59 -9.50
CA GLN A 240 -18.43 3.93 -9.33
C GLN A 240 -19.20 3.42 -10.56
N ARG A 241 -19.98 2.37 -10.36
CA ARG A 241 -20.71 1.66 -11.43
C ARG A 241 -22.16 1.45 -11.01
N GLU A 242 -23.09 1.67 -11.93
CA GLU A 242 -24.53 1.47 -11.66
C GLU A 242 -24.89 -0.01 -11.48
N ASP A 243 -24.11 -0.92 -12.06
CA ASP A 243 -24.43 -2.35 -12.15
C ASP A 243 -23.70 -3.23 -11.14
N ARG A 244 -22.76 -2.67 -10.37
CA ARG A 244 -21.92 -3.43 -9.43
C ARG A 244 -21.28 -2.54 -8.38
N GLU A 245 -20.86 -3.17 -7.29
CA GLU A 245 -20.04 -2.55 -6.25
C GLU A 245 -18.72 -3.31 -6.10
N PHE A 246 -17.70 -2.63 -5.60
CA PHE A 246 -16.36 -3.18 -5.40
C PHE A 246 -16.06 -3.37 -3.92
N PHE A 247 -15.40 -4.48 -3.60
CA PHE A 247 -15.08 -4.85 -2.22
C PHE A 247 -13.71 -5.50 -2.11
N ILE A 248 -13.11 -5.41 -0.93
CA ILE A 248 -11.82 -6.04 -0.64
C ILE A 248 -12.03 -7.53 -0.40
N LYS A 249 -11.25 -8.37 -1.10
CA LYS A 249 -11.20 -9.83 -0.91
C LYS A 249 -9.98 -10.28 -0.13
N GLY A 250 -8.87 -9.57 -0.26
CA GLY A 250 -7.66 -9.90 0.47
C GLY A 250 -6.65 -8.77 0.49
N VAL A 251 -5.74 -8.83 1.44
CA VAL A 251 -4.66 -7.87 1.67
C VAL A 251 -3.35 -8.65 1.67
N TYR A 252 -2.39 -8.21 0.86
CA TYR A 252 -1.08 -8.83 0.77
C TYR A 252 0.01 -7.79 0.95
N GLY A 253 0.98 -8.09 1.81
CA GLY A 253 1.98 -7.12 2.23
C GLY A 253 3.41 -7.60 2.07
N LEU A 254 4.33 -6.64 1.98
CA LEU A 254 5.78 -6.83 2.07
C LEU A 254 6.34 -5.93 3.18
N SER A 255 6.96 -6.54 4.18
CA SER A 255 7.50 -5.88 5.37
C SER A 255 8.82 -5.15 5.09
N THR A 256 8.99 -3.98 5.70
CA THR A 256 10.30 -3.31 5.81
C THR A 256 11.13 -3.80 7.00
N ASP A 257 10.59 -4.65 7.87
CA ASP A 257 11.38 -5.25 8.95
C ASP A 257 12.24 -6.41 8.43
N VAL A 258 13.37 -6.02 7.84
CA VAL A 258 14.42 -6.93 7.37
C VAL A 258 15.51 -7.14 8.42
N GLY A 259 15.29 -6.69 9.66
CA GLY A 259 16.32 -6.62 10.70
C GLY A 259 17.57 -5.87 10.22
N ASN A 260 18.74 -6.49 10.39
CA ASN A 260 20.03 -5.94 9.95
C ASN A 260 20.50 -6.50 8.59
N ALA A 261 19.61 -7.15 7.84
CA ALA A 261 20.00 -7.85 6.60
C ALA A 261 20.33 -6.90 5.44
N LEU A 262 19.72 -5.70 5.43
CA LEU A 262 19.95 -4.67 4.42
C LEU A 262 20.24 -3.33 5.07
N ALA A 263 21.20 -2.59 4.50
CA ALA A 263 21.47 -1.23 4.94
C ALA A 263 20.43 -0.27 4.36
N LEU A 264 19.87 0.61 5.19
CA LEU A 264 18.97 1.66 4.73
C LEU A 264 19.72 2.67 3.85
N ILE A 265 19.08 3.12 2.77
CA ILE A 265 19.52 4.31 2.04
C ILE A 265 19.26 5.50 2.96
N PRO A 266 20.28 6.32 3.27
CA PRO A 266 20.05 7.53 4.05
C PRO A 266 19.08 8.44 3.29
N GLU A 267 17.97 8.81 3.92
CA GLU A 267 17.15 9.91 3.44
C GLU A 267 18.07 11.11 3.18
N PRO A 268 17.87 11.91 2.10
CA PRO A 268 18.61 13.14 1.86
C PRO A 268 18.45 14.05 3.09
N GLY A 269 19.42 13.95 4.00
CA GLY A 269 19.23 14.39 5.36
C GLY A 269 18.92 15.88 5.38
N THR A 270 18.01 16.29 6.24
CA THR A 270 17.73 17.68 6.56
C THR A 270 19.01 18.52 6.75
N ALA A 271 20.15 17.90 7.07
CA ALA A 271 21.49 18.49 7.07
C ALA A 271 21.94 19.13 5.73
N THR A 272 21.69 18.52 4.56
CA THR A 272 22.04 19.14 3.27
C THR A 272 21.12 20.30 2.94
N LEU A 273 19.83 20.19 3.26
CA LEU A 273 18.85 21.28 3.13
C LEU A 273 19.13 22.43 4.12
N SER A 274 19.59 22.12 5.33
CA SER A 274 20.01 23.12 6.34
C SER A 274 21.25 23.87 5.89
N LEU A 275 22.24 23.17 5.34
CA LEU A 275 23.46 23.78 4.81
C LEU A 275 23.14 24.68 3.60
N ALA A 276 22.29 24.21 2.68
CA ALA A 276 21.83 24.99 1.53
C ALA A 276 21.02 26.23 1.96
N ALA A 277 20.12 26.10 2.95
CA ALA A 277 19.36 27.21 3.50
C ALA A 277 20.26 28.24 4.20
N LEU A 278 21.26 27.79 4.96
CA LEU A 278 22.25 28.66 5.61
C LEU A 278 23.12 29.40 4.58
N LEU A 279 23.52 28.74 3.49
CA LEU A 279 24.27 29.37 2.40
C LEU A 279 23.44 30.40 1.64
N CYS A 280 22.16 30.11 1.37
CA CYS A 280 21.21 31.05 0.76
C CYS A 280 20.95 32.28 1.65
N LEU A 281 20.81 32.09 2.96
CA LEU A 281 20.65 33.18 3.93
C LEU A 281 21.92 34.04 4.04
N ALA A 282 23.11 33.42 4.03
CA ALA A 282 24.38 34.12 4.04
C ALA A 282 24.60 34.95 2.76
N TRP A 283 24.20 34.42 1.60
CA TRP A 283 24.29 35.12 0.32
C TRP A 283 23.32 36.31 0.23
N LYS A 284 22.09 36.16 0.75
CA LYS A 284 21.09 37.24 0.78
C LYS A 284 21.51 38.38 1.72
N ARG A 285 22.13 38.07 2.86
CA ARG A 285 22.70 39.08 3.78
C ARG A 285 23.87 39.86 3.17
N ARG A 286 24.73 39.21 2.38
CA ARG A 286 25.84 39.90 1.69
C ARG A 286 25.38 40.88 0.62
N ARG A 287 24.25 40.64 -0.03
CA ARG A 287 23.68 41.54 -1.06
C ARG A 287 22.96 42.77 -0.50
N GLN A 288 22.58 42.75 0.77
CA GLN A 288 21.94 43.90 1.43
C GLN A 288 22.93 44.84 2.13
N ALA A 289 24.22 44.47 2.15
CA ALA A 289 25.30 45.22 2.78
C ALA A 289 26.23 45.94 1.78
N CYS A 290 25.88 45.93 0.49
CA CYS A 290 26.44 46.78 -0.57
C CYS A 290 25.34 47.72 -1.07
#